data_AF-A0A8I0A8S2-F1
#
_entry.id   AF-A0A8I0A8S2-F1
#
_cell.length_a   1.000
_cell.length_b   1.000
_cell.length_c   1.000
_cell.angle_alpha   90.00
_cell.angle_beta   90.00
_cell.angle_gamma   90.00
#
_symmetry.space_group_name_H-M   'P 1'
#
loop_
_entity.id
_entity.type
_entity.pdbx_description
1 polymer ?
#
loop_
_entity_poly.entity_id
_entity_poly.type
_entity_poly.pdbx_seq_one_letter_code
_entity_poly.pdbx_strand_id
1 'polypeptide(L)'
;MSYKKKKQLSYIIIGCLVIVAFACRHISVNNTYLRHFANQCRSSIYIGLYSAWVIYLKKHVVDMKMRRCLTQIGALMVLWFLIRTIKFLVFFDPLEERICWYLYYIPMILIPTLGLKTAILMDSTDEDKSKKKTTILMILAILLIAAVLTNDLHQKVFYFPEGFLFSNEIYNYGIIFICIQIWVMFCLIMMEIALICKSRIPGKKRFWFPVIPGILLLIWNVCNILRVPLIHRIAGDMSAICCLLMAAIYQGCIACGLIQINSRYLELFQAAGGLNAEITDRAFDQHYQSGKFPDISTEIRQGVLTAPFVMEDGIRISHMYIRGGHLFWTEDISLLVDQYEDIKEQQEELKEKNLLLQKTYQQEAKRRKIEEQNRLLNLIQSQTAGQLELISCFMRELEKTESKDVYERLLGQIVVVGTYLKRRKNFLLTIHNENQELLGADDLIQGLAESCSALMLCHIRALYYVNVSPLVLHDVDVLKCYDYFEWLTEQLFNKMDMIFFRVVMLEENLMISVHIVSGYDLERLLSGRPGTEVQREDEKEWLIRWRIS
;
A
#
# COMPACT_ATOMS: atom_id res chain seq x y z
N MET A 1 -27.92 -38.35 -5.90
CA MET A 1 -29.22 -37.88 -6.45
C MET A 1 -29.13 -36.39 -6.79
N SER A 2 -29.29 -36.01 -8.07
CA SER A 2 -29.19 -34.61 -8.52
C SER A 2 -30.16 -33.68 -7.78
N TYR A 3 -29.75 -32.43 -7.51
CA TYR A 3 -30.52 -31.40 -6.80
C TYR A 3 -31.94 -31.24 -7.37
N LYS A 4 -32.10 -31.34 -8.70
CA LYS A 4 -33.39 -31.27 -9.39
C LYS A 4 -34.37 -32.38 -8.98
N LYS A 5 -33.87 -33.62 -8.82
CA LYS A 5 -34.68 -34.76 -8.38
C LYS A 5 -35.11 -34.62 -6.92
N LYS A 6 -34.20 -34.16 -6.03
CA LYS A 6 -34.54 -33.90 -4.61
C LYS A 6 -35.63 -32.83 -4.47
N LYS A 7 -35.55 -31.77 -5.28
CA LYS A 7 -36.55 -30.68 -5.30
C LYS A 7 -37.92 -31.16 -5.78
N GLN A 8 -37.98 -31.98 -6.83
CA GLN A 8 -39.24 -32.56 -7.32
C GLN A 8 -39.89 -33.47 -6.28
N LEU A 9 -39.12 -34.35 -5.64
CA LEU A 9 -39.62 -35.22 -4.59
C LEU A 9 -40.19 -34.41 -3.41
N SER A 10 -39.50 -33.33 -3.01
CA SER A 10 -39.98 -32.45 -1.94
C SER A 10 -41.33 -31.81 -2.28
N TYR A 11 -41.54 -31.34 -3.52
CA TYR A 11 -42.84 -30.79 -3.92
C TYR A 11 -43.96 -31.82 -3.93
N ILE A 12 -43.67 -33.07 -4.34
CA ILE A 12 -44.65 -34.16 -4.31
C ILE A 12 -45.06 -34.46 -2.86
N ILE A 13 -44.09 -34.58 -1.95
CA ILE A 13 -44.36 -34.82 -0.53
C ILE A 13 -45.21 -33.69 0.07
N ILE A 14 -44.87 -32.44 -0.22
CA ILE A 14 -45.65 -31.27 0.25
C ILE A 14 -47.09 -31.33 -0.28
N GLY A 15 -47.27 -31.63 -1.56
CA GLY A 15 -48.60 -31.79 -2.17
C GLY A 15 -49.42 -32.88 -1.50
N CYS A 16 -48.83 -34.06 -1.27
CA CYS A 16 -49.48 -35.16 -0.55
C CYS A 16 -49.88 -34.77 0.87
N LEU A 17 -49.01 -34.09 1.62
CA LEU A 17 -49.31 -33.63 2.99
C LEU A 17 -50.47 -32.64 3.03
N VAL A 18 -50.54 -31.71 2.08
CA VAL A 18 -51.67 -30.76 1.99
C VAL A 18 -52.98 -31.49 1.65
N ILE A 19 -52.94 -32.48 0.75
CA ILE A 19 -54.11 -33.30 0.42
C ILE A 19 -54.57 -34.11 1.64
N VAL A 20 -53.65 -34.70 2.41
CA VAL A 20 -53.97 -35.41 3.66
C VAL A 20 -54.60 -34.46 4.68
N ALA A 21 -54.02 -33.27 4.88
CA ALA A 21 -54.57 -32.27 5.79
C ALA A 21 -55.96 -31.76 5.36
N PHE A 22 -56.21 -31.67 4.05
CA PHE A 22 -57.52 -31.35 3.49
C PHE A 22 -58.52 -32.50 3.67
N ALA A 23 -58.11 -33.75 3.43
CA ALA A 23 -58.94 -34.92 3.68
C ALA A 23 -59.34 -35.02 5.16
N CYS A 24 -58.39 -34.83 6.09
CA CYS A 24 -58.64 -34.82 7.54
C CYS A 24 -59.72 -33.81 7.98
N ARG A 25 -59.91 -32.71 7.24
CA ARG A 25 -61.00 -31.75 7.49
C ARG A 25 -62.38 -32.33 7.20
N HIS A 26 -62.50 -33.15 6.16
CA HIS A 26 -63.76 -33.70 5.67
C HIS A 26 -64.11 -35.05 6.30
N ILE A 27 -63.27 -35.58 7.19
CA ILE A 27 -63.56 -36.78 7.98
C ILE A 27 -64.65 -36.45 9.02
N SER A 28 -65.92 -36.56 8.62
CA SER A 28 -67.08 -36.45 9.51
C SER A 28 -67.47 -37.85 10.00
N VAL A 29 -66.70 -38.39 10.94
CA VAL A 29 -67.01 -39.68 11.57
C VAL A 29 -67.73 -39.42 12.90
N ASN A 30 -68.76 -40.21 13.20
CA ASN A 30 -69.54 -40.11 14.45
C ASN A 30 -68.70 -40.30 15.73
N ASN A 31 -67.49 -40.85 15.60
CA ASN A 31 -66.56 -41.06 16.70
C ASN A 31 -65.79 -39.77 17.04
N THR A 32 -66.05 -39.23 18.23
CA THR A 32 -65.42 -38.00 18.75
C THR A 32 -63.90 -38.11 18.80
N TYR A 33 -63.35 -39.25 19.21
CA TYR A 33 -61.90 -39.48 19.28
C TYR A 33 -61.23 -39.38 17.91
N LEU A 34 -61.83 -39.98 16.88
CA LEU A 34 -61.28 -39.94 15.53
C LEU A 34 -61.31 -38.52 14.94
N ARG A 35 -62.34 -37.74 15.29
CA ARG A 35 -62.45 -36.32 14.91
C ARG A 35 -61.40 -35.44 15.60
N HIS A 36 -61.14 -35.64 16.90
CA HIS A 36 -60.07 -34.94 17.60
C HIS A 36 -58.69 -35.32 17.06
N PHE A 37 -58.47 -36.61 16.80
CA PHE A 37 -57.24 -37.10 16.18
C PHE A 37 -57.01 -36.50 14.78
N ALA A 38 -58.02 -36.51 13.91
CA ALA A 38 -57.92 -35.93 12.58
C ALA A 38 -57.62 -34.42 12.61
N ASN A 39 -58.23 -33.67 13.55
CA ASN A 39 -57.94 -32.26 13.76
C ASN A 39 -56.51 -32.01 14.25
N GLN A 40 -56.03 -32.82 15.19
CA GLN A 40 -54.66 -32.75 15.69
C GLN A 40 -53.64 -33.07 14.58
N CYS A 41 -53.86 -34.15 13.82
CA CYS A 41 -53.02 -34.50 12.67
C CYS A 41 -52.95 -33.36 11.66
N ARG A 42 -54.09 -32.75 11.32
CA ARG A 42 -54.15 -31.59 10.42
C ARG A 42 -53.30 -30.43 10.93
N SER A 43 -53.46 -30.04 12.19
CA SER A 43 -52.66 -28.97 12.80
C SER A 43 -51.16 -29.28 12.81
N SER A 44 -50.78 -30.50 13.19
CA SER A 44 -49.38 -30.94 13.20
C SER A 44 -48.75 -30.93 11.81
N ILE A 45 -49.49 -31.34 10.77
CA ILE A 45 -49.02 -31.29 9.38
C ILE A 45 -48.71 -29.83 8.97
N TYR A 46 -49.62 -28.89 9.22
CA TYR A 46 -49.42 -27.50 8.86
C TYR A 46 -48.27 -26.85 9.64
N ILE A 47 -48.19 -27.08 10.95
CA ILE A 47 -47.08 -26.58 11.79
C ILE A 47 -45.74 -27.12 11.30
N GLY A 48 -45.66 -28.42 11.01
CA GLY A 48 -44.46 -29.06 10.49
C GLY A 48 -44.06 -28.51 9.12
N LEU A 49 -45.04 -28.32 8.22
CA LEU A 49 -44.83 -27.77 6.88
C LEU A 49 -44.26 -26.33 6.94
N TYR A 50 -44.89 -25.45 7.71
CA TYR A 50 -44.44 -24.06 7.83
C TYR A 50 -43.10 -23.94 8.55
N SER A 51 -42.83 -24.79 9.54
CA SER A 51 -41.53 -24.85 10.22
C SER A 51 -40.42 -25.29 9.25
N ALA A 52 -40.66 -26.33 8.46
CA ALA A 52 -39.72 -26.77 7.42
C ALA A 52 -39.51 -25.68 6.35
N TRP A 53 -40.58 -24.98 5.96
CA TRP A 53 -40.50 -23.87 5.02
C TRP A 53 -39.66 -22.70 5.56
N VAL A 54 -39.81 -22.34 6.84
CA VAL A 54 -38.97 -21.31 7.49
C VAL A 54 -37.49 -21.71 7.50
N ILE A 55 -37.18 -22.96 7.84
CA ILE A 55 -35.80 -23.48 7.81
C ILE A 55 -35.23 -23.43 6.39
N TYR A 56 -36.03 -23.81 5.39
CA TYR A 56 -35.66 -23.72 3.99
C TYR A 56 -35.31 -22.28 3.60
N LEU A 57 -36.18 -21.32 3.89
CA LEU A 57 -35.94 -19.91 3.58
C LEU A 57 -34.70 -19.36 4.28
N LYS A 58 -34.46 -19.74 5.54
CA LYS A 58 -33.27 -19.31 6.29
C LYS A 58 -31.97 -19.76 5.64
N LYS A 59 -31.95 -20.97 5.06
CA LYS A 59 -30.78 -21.53 4.40
C LYS A 59 -30.56 -20.98 2.99
N HIS A 60 -31.64 -20.69 2.27
CA HIS A 60 -31.60 -20.47 0.83
C HIS A 60 -31.75 -19.01 0.39
N VAL A 61 -32.39 -18.13 1.16
CA VAL A 61 -32.53 -16.70 0.79
C VAL A 61 -31.21 -15.96 1.05
N VAL A 62 -30.71 -15.25 0.03
CA VAL A 62 -29.40 -14.57 0.05
C VAL A 62 -29.47 -13.27 0.86
N ASP A 63 -30.43 -12.40 0.56
CA ASP A 63 -30.58 -11.12 1.25
C ASP A 63 -31.02 -11.32 2.71
N MET A 64 -30.20 -10.79 3.64
CA MET A 64 -30.43 -10.86 5.07
C MET A 64 -31.72 -10.14 5.50
N LYS A 65 -32.05 -8.99 4.90
CA LYS A 65 -33.25 -8.20 5.24
C LYS A 65 -34.51 -8.97 4.82
N MET A 66 -34.54 -9.45 3.57
CA MET A 66 -35.62 -10.30 3.05
C MET A 66 -35.78 -11.58 3.86
N ARG A 67 -34.68 -12.27 4.17
CA ARG A 67 -34.68 -13.50 4.96
C ARG A 67 -35.30 -13.31 6.34
N ARG A 68 -34.94 -12.23 7.06
CA ARG A 68 -35.51 -11.92 8.38
C ARG A 68 -37.02 -11.70 8.29
N CYS A 69 -37.49 -10.94 7.31
CA CYS A 69 -38.91 -10.62 7.16
C CYS A 69 -39.74 -11.86 6.80
N LEU A 70 -39.26 -12.70 5.86
CA LEU A 70 -39.94 -13.96 5.52
C LEU A 70 -39.95 -14.97 6.68
N THR A 71 -38.87 -14.99 7.47
CA THR A 71 -38.80 -15.80 8.70
C THR A 71 -39.84 -15.34 9.73
N GLN A 72 -40.03 -14.03 9.89
CA GLN A 72 -41.08 -13.47 10.78
C GLN A 72 -42.47 -13.86 10.30
N ILE A 73 -42.75 -13.80 8.99
CA ILE A 73 -44.03 -14.23 8.42
C ILE A 73 -44.27 -15.71 8.70
N GLY A 74 -43.30 -16.58 8.43
CA GLY A 74 -43.45 -18.02 8.69
C GLY A 74 -43.59 -18.35 10.19
N ALA A 75 -42.90 -17.63 11.07
CA ALA A 75 -43.08 -17.76 12.51
C ALA A 75 -44.50 -17.35 12.97
N LEU A 76 -45.07 -16.28 12.38
CA LEU A 76 -46.45 -15.88 12.65
C LEU A 76 -47.47 -16.89 12.12
N MET A 77 -47.20 -17.54 10.98
CA MET A 77 -48.05 -18.62 10.46
C MET A 77 -48.06 -19.82 11.41
N VAL A 78 -46.90 -20.22 11.94
CA VAL A 78 -46.79 -21.28 12.96
C VAL A 78 -47.53 -20.86 14.24
N LEU A 79 -47.33 -19.62 14.70
CA LEU A 79 -48.01 -19.06 15.87
C LEU A 79 -49.53 -19.09 15.70
N TRP A 80 -50.05 -18.70 14.52
CA TRP A 80 -51.49 -18.72 14.24
C TRP A 80 -52.07 -20.13 14.37
N PHE A 81 -51.39 -21.12 13.81
CA PHE A 81 -51.79 -22.52 13.92
C PHE A 81 -51.66 -23.09 15.34
N LEU A 82 -50.69 -22.61 16.11
CA LEU A 82 -50.53 -22.99 17.51
C LEU A 82 -51.67 -22.42 18.36
N ILE A 83 -51.95 -21.12 18.27
CA ILE A 83 -53.08 -20.47 18.96
C ILE A 83 -54.39 -21.19 18.60
N ARG A 84 -54.53 -21.55 17.32
CA ARG A 84 -55.69 -22.28 16.85
C ARG A 84 -55.84 -23.66 17.48
N THR A 85 -54.77 -24.44 17.47
CA THR A 85 -54.74 -25.78 18.06
C THR A 85 -55.12 -25.68 19.54
N ILE A 86 -54.53 -24.74 20.27
CA ILE A 86 -54.85 -24.51 21.68
C ILE A 86 -56.33 -24.15 21.87
N LYS A 87 -56.86 -23.19 21.09
CA LYS A 87 -58.26 -22.77 21.19
C LYS A 87 -59.26 -23.92 21.03
N PHE A 88 -59.04 -24.80 20.06
CA PHE A 88 -60.03 -25.83 19.70
C PHE A 88 -59.80 -27.20 20.36
N LEU A 89 -58.66 -27.42 21.02
CA LEU A 89 -58.31 -28.73 21.60
C LEU A 89 -58.00 -28.71 23.10
N VAL A 90 -57.64 -27.55 23.67
CA VAL A 90 -57.18 -27.44 25.06
C VAL A 90 -58.17 -26.66 25.92
N PHE A 91 -58.67 -25.54 25.41
CA PHE A 91 -59.53 -24.65 26.18
C PHE A 91 -61.01 -25.00 26.06
N PHE A 92 -61.67 -25.04 27.21
CA PHE A 92 -63.11 -25.26 27.35
C PHE A 92 -63.78 -24.15 28.17
N ASP A 93 -62.99 -23.22 28.74
CA ASP A 93 -63.47 -22.09 29.54
C ASP A 93 -63.67 -20.82 28.67
N PRO A 94 -64.78 -20.06 28.82
CA PRO A 94 -65.07 -18.89 27.97
C PRO A 94 -64.01 -17.78 28.01
N LEU A 95 -63.29 -17.61 29.14
CA LEU A 95 -62.16 -16.67 29.27
C LEU A 95 -61.01 -17.03 28.35
N GLU A 96 -60.60 -18.28 28.38
CA GLU A 96 -59.45 -18.78 27.63
C GLU A 96 -59.74 -18.78 26.11
N GLU A 97 -60.98 -19.11 25.72
CA GLU A 97 -61.42 -19.04 24.32
C GLU A 97 -61.45 -17.59 23.79
N ARG A 98 -61.85 -16.62 24.62
CA ARG A 98 -61.87 -15.19 24.28
C ARG A 98 -60.46 -14.63 24.14
N ILE A 99 -59.55 -14.97 25.05
CA ILE A 99 -58.13 -14.56 24.95
C ILE A 99 -57.53 -15.11 23.65
N CYS A 100 -57.76 -16.39 23.34
CA CYS A 100 -57.31 -16.97 22.07
C CYS A 100 -57.93 -16.29 20.85
N TRP A 101 -59.17 -15.84 20.96
CA TRP A 101 -59.82 -15.10 19.89
C TRP A 101 -59.13 -13.77 19.62
N TYR A 102 -58.79 -12.99 20.65
CA TYR A 102 -58.03 -11.74 20.48
C TYR A 102 -56.62 -12.01 19.92
N LEU A 103 -55.96 -13.07 20.40
CA LEU A 103 -54.63 -13.46 19.92
C LEU A 103 -54.61 -13.83 18.42
N TYR A 104 -55.72 -14.27 17.83
CA TYR A 104 -55.78 -14.50 16.37
C TYR A 104 -55.53 -13.25 15.53
N TYR A 105 -55.83 -12.06 16.04
CA TYR A 105 -55.64 -10.83 15.30
C TYR A 105 -54.17 -10.43 15.18
N ILE A 106 -53.29 -10.94 16.05
CA ILE A 106 -51.84 -10.71 15.96
C ILE A 106 -51.29 -11.22 14.61
N PRO A 107 -51.37 -12.53 14.28
CA PRO A 107 -50.90 -13.02 12.99
C PRO A 107 -51.77 -12.52 11.83
N MET A 108 -53.09 -12.35 12.02
CA MET A 108 -53.97 -11.87 10.95
C MET A 108 -53.62 -10.46 10.46
N ILE A 109 -53.18 -9.56 11.35
CA ILE A 109 -52.75 -8.20 11.00
C ILE A 109 -51.29 -8.18 10.56
N LEU A 110 -50.40 -8.90 11.26
CA LEU A 110 -48.96 -8.85 10.99
C LEU A 110 -48.57 -9.58 9.70
N ILE A 111 -49.21 -10.68 9.32
CA ILE A 111 -48.85 -11.43 8.10
C ILE A 111 -49.01 -10.56 6.83
N PRO A 112 -50.15 -9.90 6.58
CA PRO A 112 -50.30 -8.97 5.46
C PRO A 112 -49.40 -7.74 5.55
N THR A 113 -49.20 -7.20 6.77
CA THR A 113 -48.35 -6.01 7.02
C THR A 113 -46.89 -6.31 6.67
N LEU A 114 -46.35 -7.41 7.19
CA LEU A 114 -45.02 -7.91 6.82
C LEU A 114 -44.97 -8.34 5.36
N GLY A 115 -46.10 -8.85 4.85
CA GLY A 115 -46.40 -9.05 3.43
C GLY A 115 -45.98 -7.87 2.56
N LEU A 116 -46.66 -6.76 2.77
CA LEU A 116 -46.39 -5.50 2.09
C LEU A 116 -44.96 -4.98 2.37
N LYS A 117 -44.46 -5.11 3.60
CA LYS A 117 -43.07 -4.74 3.93
C LYS A 117 -42.05 -5.51 3.08
N THR A 118 -42.22 -6.82 2.88
CA THR A 118 -41.34 -7.59 1.98
C THR A 118 -41.44 -7.09 0.56
N ALA A 119 -42.65 -6.80 0.07
CA ALA A 119 -42.84 -6.31 -1.29
C ALA A 119 -42.14 -4.97 -1.50
N ILE A 120 -42.19 -4.06 -0.52
CA ILE A 120 -41.45 -2.78 -0.54
C ILE A 120 -39.93 -3.00 -0.44
N LEU A 121 -39.46 -3.94 0.38
CA LEU A 121 -38.03 -4.26 0.48
C LEU A 121 -37.43 -4.76 -0.84
N MET A 122 -38.22 -5.40 -1.70
CA MET A 122 -37.77 -5.79 -3.05
C MET A 122 -37.49 -4.59 -3.98
N ASP A 123 -37.79 -3.34 -3.58
CA ASP A 123 -37.74 -2.13 -4.43
C ASP A 123 -36.48 -1.30 -4.28
N SER A 124 -35.63 -1.60 -3.28
CA SER A 124 -34.79 -0.56 -2.66
C SER A 124 -33.64 -0.07 -3.54
N THR A 125 -33.93 0.93 -4.38
CA THR A 125 -32.95 1.90 -4.89
C THR A 125 -32.71 3.03 -3.88
N ASP A 126 -33.72 3.40 -3.07
CA ASP A 126 -33.62 4.37 -1.97
C ASP A 126 -33.89 3.72 -0.60
N GLU A 127 -32.83 3.44 0.16
CA GLU A 127 -32.95 2.73 1.45
C GLU A 127 -33.72 3.51 2.52
N ASP A 128 -33.53 4.82 2.62
CA ASP A 128 -34.05 5.61 3.75
C ASP A 128 -35.55 5.89 3.65
N LYS A 129 -36.05 6.12 2.43
CA LYS A 129 -37.49 6.28 2.18
C LYS A 129 -38.25 4.98 2.44
N SER A 130 -37.65 3.84 2.08
CA SER A 130 -38.21 2.50 2.33
C SER A 130 -38.27 2.19 3.84
N LYS A 131 -37.23 2.51 4.61
CA LYS A 131 -37.22 2.38 6.08
C LYS A 131 -38.35 3.18 6.73
N LYS A 132 -38.51 4.46 6.39
CA LYS A 132 -39.58 5.31 6.95
C LYS A 132 -40.99 4.74 6.69
N LYS A 133 -41.29 4.36 5.44
CA LYS A 133 -42.58 3.76 5.07
C LYS A 133 -42.87 2.46 5.83
N THR A 134 -41.88 1.58 5.93
CA THR A 134 -42.05 0.28 6.59
C THR A 134 -42.17 0.39 8.11
N THR A 135 -41.51 1.38 8.73
CA THR A 135 -41.68 1.67 10.16
C THR A 135 -43.08 2.18 10.48
N ILE A 136 -43.60 3.13 9.69
CA ILE A 136 -44.98 3.65 9.85
C ILE A 136 -46.01 2.52 9.75
N LEU A 137 -45.83 1.64 8.75
CA LEU A 137 -46.71 0.48 8.54
C LEU A 137 -46.75 -0.44 9.76
N MET A 138 -45.58 -0.70 10.38
CA MET A 138 -45.49 -1.54 11.58
C MET A 138 -46.09 -0.87 12.82
N ILE A 139 -45.89 0.44 13.01
CA ILE A 139 -46.48 1.18 14.13
C ILE A 139 -48.01 1.11 14.07
N LEU A 140 -48.59 1.34 12.88
CA LEU A 140 -50.04 1.28 12.71
C LEU A 140 -50.60 -0.13 12.96
N ALA A 141 -49.90 -1.17 12.51
CA ALA A 141 -50.28 -2.56 12.81
C ALA A 141 -50.25 -2.86 14.32
N ILE A 142 -49.23 -2.38 15.04
CA ILE A 142 -49.13 -2.56 16.50
C ILE A 142 -50.25 -1.84 17.24
N LEU A 143 -50.61 -0.62 16.81
CA LEU A 143 -51.74 0.13 17.38
C LEU A 143 -53.07 -0.60 17.19
N LEU A 144 -53.31 -1.18 16.00
CA LEU A 144 -54.51 -1.97 15.74
C LEU A 144 -54.55 -3.25 16.60
N ILE A 145 -53.42 -3.92 16.78
CA ILE A 145 -53.32 -5.10 17.65
C ILE A 145 -53.60 -4.71 19.11
N ALA A 146 -53.00 -3.62 19.59
CA ALA A 146 -53.25 -3.11 20.93
C ALA A 146 -54.74 -2.83 21.14
N ALA A 147 -55.42 -2.20 20.17
CA ALA A 147 -56.86 -1.95 20.23
C ALA A 147 -57.70 -3.25 20.30
N VAL A 148 -57.26 -4.35 19.68
CA VAL A 148 -57.92 -5.65 19.84
C VAL A 148 -57.69 -6.22 21.23
N LEU A 149 -56.45 -6.20 21.72
CA LEU A 149 -56.10 -6.76 23.03
C LEU A 149 -56.74 -5.99 24.19
N THR A 150 -56.99 -4.68 24.02
CA THR A 150 -57.69 -3.83 25.00
C THR A 150 -59.19 -3.78 24.80
N ASN A 151 -59.78 -4.65 23.95
CA ASN A 151 -61.19 -4.54 23.58
C ASN A 151 -62.13 -4.59 24.79
N ASP A 152 -61.80 -5.31 25.86
CA ASP A 152 -62.65 -5.37 27.05
C ASP A 152 -62.80 -4.00 27.76
N LEU A 153 -61.88 -3.04 27.54
CA LEU A 153 -61.96 -1.69 28.10
C LEU A 153 -62.92 -0.77 27.34
N HIS A 154 -63.04 -0.93 26.02
CA HIS A 154 -63.75 0.04 25.17
C HIS A 154 -64.85 -0.57 24.29
N GLN A 155 -64.85 -1.89 24.08
CA GLN A 155 -65.82 -2.66 23.29
C GLN A 155 -66.09 -2.11 21.88
N LYS A 156 -65.07 -1.49 21.27
CA LYS A 156 -65.16 -0.86 19.94
C LYS A 156 -64.66 -1.78 18.81
N VAL A 157 -64.01 -2.90 19.13
CA VAL A 157 -63.72 -3.96 18.16
C VAL A 157 -64.86 -4.96 18.15
N PHE A 158 -65.22 -5.50 19.32
CA PHE A 158 -66.36 -6.37 19.52
C PHE A 158 -67.22 -5.84 20.66
N TYR A 159 -68.52 -5.76 20.37
CA TYR A 159 -69.54 -5.39 21.34
C TYR A 159 -70.28 -6.64 21.81
N PHE A 160 -70.39 -6.82 23.13
CA PHE A 160 -70.96 -8.00 23.77
C PHE A 160 -72.27 -7.63 24.49
N PRO A 161 -73.42 -7.74 23.81
CA PRO A 161 -74.71 -7.31 24.37
C PRO A 161 -75.16 -8.15 25.57
N GLU A 162 -74.87 -9.46 25.58
CA GLU A 162 -75.29 -10.38 26.65
C GLU A 162 -74.20 -10.67 27.71
N GLY A 163 -73.16 -9.83 27.75
CA GLY A 163 -72.11 -9.92 28.77
C GLY A 163 -71.03 -10.99 28.50
N PHE A 164 -70.35 -11.40 29.56
CA PHE A 164 -69.07 -12.11 29.45
C PHE A 164 -69.22 -13.58 28.97
N LEU A 165 -70.25 -14.29 29.45
CA LEU A 165 -70.42 -15.74 29.26
C LEU A 165 -70.83 -16.14 27.84
N PHE A 166 -71.55 -15.29 27.11
CA PHE A 166 -72.10 -15.59 25.76
C PHE A 166 -71.29 -14.96 24.61
N SER A 167 -70.10 -14.45 24.88
CA SER A 167 -69.35 -13.64 23.91
C SER A 167 -68.87 -14.35 22.66
N ASN A 168 -68.76 -15.67 22.69
CA ASN A 168 -68.38 -16.45 21.50
C ASN A 168 -69.56 -16.74 20.58
N GLU A 169 -70.80 -16.55 21.06
CA GLU A 169 -72.03 -16.86 20.32
C GLU A 169 -72.74 -15.59 19.82
N ILE A 170 -72.88 -14.57 20.68
CA ILE A 170 -73.65 -13.36 20.41
C ILE A 170 -72.73 -12.14 20.55
N TYR A 171 -72.31 -11.59 19.42
CA TYR A 171 -71.47 -10.39 19.37
C TYR A 171 -71.73 -9.58 18.12
N ASN A 172 -71.48 -8.27 18.21
CA ASN A 172 -71.55 -7.33 17.10
C ASN A 172 -70.16 -6.76 16.78
N TYR A 173 -69.88 -6.52 15.51
CA TYR A 173 -68.64 -5.87 15.09
C TYR A 173 -68.72 -4.36 15.30
N GLY A 174 -67.74 -3.81 16.00
CA GLY A 174 -67.61 -2.36 16.19
C GLY A 174 -66.82 -1.69 15.06
N ILE A 175 -66.70 -0.36 15.16
CA ILE A 175 -66.05 0.47 14.13
C ILE A 175 -64.57 0.09 13.94
N ILE A 176 -63.85 -0.23 15.02
CA ILE A 176 -62.42 -0.57 14.93
C ILE A 176 -62.22 -1.89 14.17
N PHE A 177 -63.15 -2.84 14.27
CA PHE A 177 -63.09 -4.07 13.48
C PHE A 177 -63.14 -3.78 11.98
N ILE A 178 -63.99 -2.84 11.55
CA ILE A 178 -64.04 -2.41 10.14
C ILE A 178 -62.70 -1.80 9.72
N CYS A 179 -62.09 -0.96 10.57
CA CYS A 179 -60.75 -0.42 10.32
C CYS A 179 -59.69 -1.51 10.14
N ILE A 180 -59.74 -2.59 10.93
CA ILE A 180 -58.84 -3.75 10.78
C ILE A 180 -59.04 -4.45 9.44
N GLN A 181 -60.29 -4.66 9.01
CA GLN A 181 -60.57 -5.29 7.70
C GLN A 181 -60.07 -4.42 6.55
N ILE A 182 -60.31 -3.10 6.61
CA ILE A 182 -59.79 -2.14 5.62
C ILE A 182 -58.26 -2.19 5.59
N TRP A 183 -57.60 -2.23 6.76
CA TRP A 183 -56.14 -2.31 6.85
C TRP A 183 -55.57 -3.58 6.22
N VAL A 184 -56.15 -4.75 6.54
CA VAL A 184 -55.73 -6.03 5.97
C VAL A 184 -55.92 -6.03 4.45
N MET A 185 -57.06 -5.57 3.95
CA MET A 185 -57.32 -5.48 2.52
C MET A 185 -56.38 -4.49 1.83
N PHE A 186 -56.13 -3.33 2.43
CA PHE A 186 -55.17 -2.35 1.93
C PHE A 186 -53.77 -2.96 1.81
N CYS A 187 -53.29 -3.66 2.85
CA CYS A 187 -51.98 -4.30 2.82
C CYS A 187 -51.87 -5.35 1.71
N LEU A 188 -52.89 -6.20 1.55
CA LEU A 188 -52.91 -7.23 0.51
C LEU A 188 -52.99 -6.63 -0.90
N ILE A 189 -53.85 -5.64 -1.14
CA ILE A 189 -53.98 -4.98 -2.45
C ILE A 189 -52.67 -4.29 -2.83
N MET A 190 -52.08 -3.52 -1.91
CA MET A 190 -50.81 -2.84 -2.16
C MET A 190 -49.66 -3.81 -2.37
N MET A 191 -49.67 -4.96 -1.68
CA MET A 191 -48.70 -6.04 -1.88
C MET A 191 -48.83 -6.62 -3.30
N GLU A 192 -50.05 -6.92 -3.75
CA GLU A 192 -50.30 -7.41 -5.10
C GLU A 192 -49.88 -6.41 -6.18
N ILE A 193 -50.24 -5.13 -6.03
CA ILE A 193 -49.82 -4.08 -6.96
C ILE A 193 -48.28 -4.02 -7.03
N ALA A 194 -47.60 -4.04 -5.89
CA ALA A 194 -46.14 -4.02 -5.84
C ALA A 194 -45.52 -5.26 -6.51
N LEU A 195 -46.09 -6.46 -6.32
CA LEU A 195 -45.62 -7.69 -6.95
C LEU A 195 -45.85 -7.68 -8.47
N ILE A 196 -47.00 -7.17 -8.94
CA ILE A 196 -47.31 -7.04 -10.38
C ILE A 196 -46.33 -6.07 -11.06
N CYS A 197 -46.15 -4.88 -10.49
CA CYS A 197 -45.24 -3.86 -11.04
C CYS A 197 -43.81 -4.42 -11.20
N LYS A 198 -43.34 -5.20 -10.22
CA LYS A 198 -41.97 -5.77 -10.22
C LYS A 198 -41.82 -6.99 -11.09
N SER A 199 -42.90 -7.73 -11.32
CA SER A 199 -42.86 -8.93 -12.15
C SER A 199 -42.93 -8.61 -13.65
N ARG A 200 -43.11 -7.34 -14.04
CA ARG A 200 -43.21 -6.85 -15.43
C ARG A 200 -41.86 -6.64 -16.13
N ILE A 201 -40.73 -7.02 -15.51
CA ILE A 201 -39.39 -6.88 -16.12
C ILE A 201 -39.30 -7.80 -17.37
N PRO A 202 -38.89 -7.27 -18.55
CA PRO A 202 -38.83 -8.04 -19.78
C PRO A 202 -37.86 -9.23 -19.66
N GLY A 203 -38.33 -10.43 -20.05
CA GLY A 203 -37.52 -11.67 -20.08
C GLY A 203 -37.95 -12.79 -19.12
N LYS A 204 -38.80 -12.53 -18.12
CA LYS A 204 -39.28 -13.56 -17.18
C LYS A 204 -40.70 -14.04 -17.50
N LYS A 205 -40.83 -15.11 -18.30
CA LYS A 205 -42.11 -15.74 -18.72
C LYS A 205 -42.97 -16.35 -17.59
N ARG A 206 -42.71 -16.01 -16.32
CA ARG A 206 -43.27 -16.69 -15.14
C ARG A 206 -44.00 -15.75 -14.16
N PHE A 207 -44.24 -14.50 -14.53
CA PHE A 207 -44.80 -13.48 -13.63
C PHE A 207 -46.13 -13.86 -12.94
N TRP A 208 -46.93 -14.76 -13.54
CA TRP A 208 -48.22 -15.20 -13.00
C TRP A 208 -48.13 -16.02 -11.70
N PHE A 209 -46.98 -16.66 -11.41
CA PHE A 209 -46.85 -17.56 -10.24
C PHE A 209 -47.14 -16.90 -8.88
N PRO A 210 -46.64 -15.68 -8.56
CA PRO A 210 -47.01 -14.99 -7.33
C PRO A 210 -48.38 -14.31 -7.39
N VAL A 211 -48.82 -13.84 -8.57
CA VAL A 211 -50.04 -13.04 -8.74
C VAL A 211 -51.31 -13.89 -8.60
N ILE A 212 -51.32 -15.11 -9.14
CA ILE A 212 -52.52 -15.98 -9.07
C ILE A 212 -52.90 -16.31 -7.61
N PRO A 213 -51.99 -16.80 -6.74
CA PRO A 213 -52.29 -17.02 -5.33
C PRO A 213 -52.70 -15.75 -4.59
N GLY A 214 -52.14 -14.60 -4.99
CA GLY A 214 -52.47 -13.28 -4.47
C GLY A 214 -53.90 -12.83 -4.74
N ILE A 215 -54.33 -12.92 -6.00
CA ILE A 215 -55.72 -12.65 -6.40
C ILE A 215 -56.68 -13.61 -5.70
N LEU A 216 -56.33 -14.90 -5.62
CA LEU A 216 -57.14 -15.89 -4.89
C LEU A 216 -57.27 -15.53 -3.40
N LEU A 217 -56.21 -15.01 -2.78
CA LEU A 217 -56.24 -14.56 -1.39
C LEU A 217 -57.17 -13.35 -1.20
N LEU A 218 -57.15 -12.39 -2.13
CA LEU A 218 -58.05 -11.23 -2.11
C LEU A 218 -59.52 -11.65 -2.28
N ILE A 219 -59.81 -12.48 -3.29
CA ILE A 219 -61.16 -13.01 -3.54
C ILE A 219 -61.68 -13.74 -2.30
N TRP A 220 -60.84 -14.62 -1.72
CA TRP A 220 -61.22 -15.38 -0.54
C TRP A 220 -61.55 -14.47 0.65
N ASN A 221 -60.76 -13.41 0.91
CA ASN A 221 -61.04 -12.45 1.98
C ASN A 221 -62.35 -11.68 1.75
N VAL A 222 -62.60 -11.19 0.53
CA VAL A 222 -63.86 -10.49 0.18
C VAL A 222 -65.07 -11.41 0.39
N CYS A 223 -65.00 -12.65 -0.09
CA CYS A 223 -66.09 -13.60 0.08
C CYS A 223 -66.30 -14.03 1.54
N ASN A 224 -65.24 -14.05 2.36
CA ASN A 224 -65.35 -14.30 3.79
C ASN A 224 -66.04 -13.14 4.52
N ILE A 225 -65.74 -11.89 4.14
CA ILE A 225 -66.43 -10.69 4.65
C ILE A 225 -67.93 -10.73 4.27
N LEU A 226 -68.25 -11.12 3.03
CA LEU A 226 -69.63 -11.28 2.54
C LEU A 226 -70.33 -12.56 3.04
N ARG A 227 -69.65 -13.40 3.85
CA ARG A 227 -70.16 -14.66 4.41
C ARG A 227 -70.78 -15.62 3.38
N VAL A 228 -70.14 -15.75 2.21
CA VAL A 228 -70.63 -16.62 1.12
C VAL A 228 -70.66 -18.11 1.55
N PRO A 229 -71.81 -18.82 1.50
CA PRO A 229 -71.95 -20.18 2.04
C PRO A 229 -71.04 -21.22 1.39
N LEU A 230 -70.79 -21.09 0.08
CA LEU A 230 -69.97 -22.02 -0.70
C LEU A 230 -68.51 -22.05 -0.21
N ILE A 231 -67.96 -20.87 0.10
CA ILE A 231 -66.58 -20.72 0.54
C ILE A 231 -66.42 -21.19 1.99
N HIS A 232 -67.42 -20.99 2.83
CA HIS A 232 -67.40 -21.56 4.17
C HIS A 232 -67.38 -23.10 4.16
N ARG A 233 -68.11 -23.73 3.22
CA ARG A 233 -68.17 -25.19 3.07
C ARG A 233 -66.86 -25.81 2.55
N ILE A 234 -66.28 -25.26 1.49
CA ILE A 234 -65.07 -25.81 0.84
C ILE A 234 -63.79 -25.32 1.56
N ALA A 235 -63.82 -24.07 2.01
CA ALA A 235 -62.63 -23.30 2.34
C ALA A 235 -62.86 -22.41 3.59
N GLY A 236 -63.68 -22.83 4.54
CA GLY A 236 -63.98 -22.06 5.76
C GLY A 236 -62.86 -22.02 6.82
N ASP A 237 -61.66 -22.52 6.50
CA ASP A 237 -60.54 -22.51 7.45
C ASP A 237 -59.60 -21.37 7.10
N MET A 238 -59.87 -20.22 7.71
CA MET A 238 -59.15 -18.99 7.45
C MET A 238 -57.64 -19.14 7.62
N SER A 239 -57.21 -19.76 8.72
CA SER A 239 -55.78 -19.92 9.03
C SER A 239 -55.06 -20.72 7.95
N ALA A 240 -55.64 -21.83 7.49
CA ALA A 240 -55.03 -22.68 6.48
C ALA A 240 -54.94 -22.03 5.12
N ILE A 241 -56.02 -21.40 4.65
CA ILE A 241 -56.05 -20.83 3.30
C ILE A 241 -55.19 -19.58 3.20
N CYS A 242 -55.28 -18.69 4.18
CA CYS A 242 -54.42 -17.50 4.23
C CYS A 242 -52.94 -17.89 4.28
N CYS A 243 -52.56 -18.86 5.12
CA CYS A 243 -51.18 -19.28 5.24
C CYS A 243 -50.68 -20.04 3.99
N LEU A 244 -51.49 -20.94 3.41
CA LEU A 244 -51.12 -21.65 2.18
C LEU A 244 -50.96 -20.70 0.99
N LEU A 245 -51.90 -19.77 0.81
CA LEU A 245 -51.82 -18.79 -0.26
C LEU A 245 -50.64 -17.82 -0.04
N MET A 246 -50.40 -17.38 1.19
CA MET A 246 -49.23 -16.54 1.50
C MET A 246 -47.90 -17.26 1.21
N ALA A 247 -47.79 -18.54 1.60
CA ALA A 247 -46.62 -19.36 1.27
C ALA A 247 -46.48 -19.53 -0.25
N ALA A 248 -47.59 -19.73 -0.97
CA ALA A 248 -47.60 -19.86 -2.42
C ALA A 248 -47.19 -18.57 -3.14
N ILE A 249 -47.60 -17.38 -2.66
CA ILE A 249 -47.16 -16.08 -3.19
C ILE A 249 -45.64 -16.00 -3.14
N TYR A 250 -45.02 -16.22 -1.98
CA TYR A 250 -43.57 -16.12 -1.84
C TYR A 250 -42.80 -17.23 -2.54
N GLN A 251 -43.34 -18.44 -2.57
CA GLN A 251 -42.76 -19.51 -3.36
C GLN A 251 -42.83 -19.20 -4.86
N GLY A 252 -43.89 -18.53 -5.31
CA GLY A 252 -44.01 -17.94 -6.63
C GLY A 252 -42.96 -16.87 -6.89
N CYS A 253 -42.75 -15.93 -5.95
CA CYS A 253 -41.70 -14.91 -6.04
C CYS A 253 -40.30 -15.53 -6.17
N ILE A 254 -40.03 -16.62 -5.45
CA ILE A 254 -38.80 -17.41 -5.56
C ILE A 254 -38.69 -18.09 -6.93
N ALA A 255 -39.77 -18.71 -7.41
CA ALA A 255 -39.78 -19.42 -8.70
C ALA A 255 -39.60 -18.47 -9.90
N CYS A 256 -40.08 -17.23 -9.78
CA CYS A 256 -39.85 -16.15 -10.73
C CYS A 256 -38.47 -15.49 -10.58
N GLY A 257 -37.74 -15.81 -9.51
CA GLY A 257 -36.47 -15.16 -9.16
C GLY A 257 -36.62 -13.68 -8.84
N LEU A 258 -37.79 -13.22 -8.34
CA LEU A 258 -37.89 -11.91 -7.66
C LEU A 258 -37.15 -11.97 -6.33
N ILE A 259 -37.30 -13.07 -5.60
CA ILE A 259 -36.48 -13.38 -4.42
C ILE A 259 -35.32 -14.24 -4.88
N GLN A 260 -34.10 -13.75 -4.72
CA GLN A 260 -32.90 -14.48 -5.08
C GLN A 260 -32.60 -15.58 -4.04
N ILE A 261 -32.43 -16.80 -4.56
CA ILE A 261 -32.03 -17.96 -3.76
C ILE A 261 -30.62 -18.40 -4.14
N ASN A 262 -29.87 -18.82 -3.11
CA ASN A 262 -28.60 -19.51 -3.20
C ASN A 262 -28.79 -20.92 -3.81
N SER A 263 -28.97 -20.99 -5.14
CA SER A 263 -29.11 -22.26 -5.88
C SER A 263 -28.23 -22.37 -7.12
N ARG A 264 -27.65 -21.27 -7.62
CA ARG A 264 -26.85 -21.26 -8.85
C ARG A 264 -25.38 -20.86 -8.64
N TYR A 265 -24.90 -20.80 -7.40
CA TYR A 265 -23.49 -20.50 -7.16
C TYR A 265 -22.55 -21.57 -7.73
N LEU A 266 -22.99 -22.83 -7.85
CA LEU A 266 -22.22 -23.86 -8.56
C LEU A 266 -22.00 -23.47 -10.03
N GLU A 267 -23.09 -23.11 -10.73
CA GLU A 267 -23.04 -22.69 -12.14
C GLU A 267 -22.25 -21.39 -12.29
N LEU A 268 -22.41 -20.44 -11.36
CA LEU A 268 -21.68 -19.18 -11.34
C LEU A 268 -20.18 -19.40 -11.11
N PHE A 269 -19.83 -20.25 -10.15
CA PHE A 269 -18.44 -20.59 -9.83
C PHE A 269 -17.81 -21.30 -11.03
N GLN A 270 -18.50 -22.26 -11.65
CA GLN A 270 -18.03 -22.92 -12.88
C GLN A 270 -17.88 -21.97 -14.07
N ALA A 271 -18.81 -21.01 -14.21
CA ALA A 271 -18.81 -20.04 -15.31
C ALA A 271 -17.88 -18.83 -15.07
N ALA A 272 -17.34 -18.65 -13.87
CA ALA A 272 -16.53 -17.48 -13.51
C ALA A 272 -15.27 -17.33 -14.37
N GLY A 273 -14.78 -18.43 -14.98
CA GLY A 273 -13.88 -18.47 -16.15
C GLY A 273 -12.47 -17.91 -15.97
N GLY A 274 -12.29 -16.84 -15.21
CA GLY A 274 -11.02 -16.16 -14.96
C GLY A 274 -10.27 -16.67 -13.73
N LEU A 275 -10.85 -17.57 -12.93
CA LEU A 275 -10.19 -18.15 -11.76
C LEU A 275 -10.23 -19.68 -11.85
N ASN A 276 -9.07 -20.29 -12.04
CA ASN A 276 -8.91 -21.73 -11.92
C ASN A 276 -8.88 -22.07 -10.42
N ALA A 277 -9.94 -22.68 -9.90
CA ALA A 277 -10.10 -22.91 -8.47
C ALA A 277 -10.85 -24.20 -8.14
N GLU A 278 -10.58 -24.75 -6.97
CA GLU A 278 -11.17 -25.97 -6.44
C GLU A 278 -11.61 -25.76 -4.98
N ILE A 279 -12.82 -26.17 -4.64
CA ILE A 279 -13.29 -26.23 -3.24
C ILE A 279 -13.40 -27.69 -2.84
N THR A 280 -12.69 -28.02 -1.77
CA THR A 280 -12.65 -29.36 -1.17
C THR A 280 -13.25 -29.35 0.23
N ASP A 281 -13.62 -30.52 0.73
CA ASP A 281 -13.96 -30.70 2.14
C ASP A 281 -12.70 -30.74 3.03
N ARG A 282 -12.85 -31.18 4.29
CA ARG A 282 -11.71 -31.34 5.22
C ARG A 282 -10.83 -32.56 4.93
N ALA A 283 -11.33 -33.52 4.17
CA ALA A 283 -10.60 -34.72 3.73
C ALA A 283 -9.94 -34.53 2.36
N PHE A 284 -10.06 -33.33 1.76
CA PHE A 284 -9.63 -32.97 0.42
C PHE A 284 -10.48 -33.58 -0.72
N ASP A 285 -11.70 -34.02 -0.43
CA ASP A 285 -12.63 -34.47 -1.45
C ASP A 285 -13.21 -33.27 -2.21
N GLN A 286 -13.09 -33.31 -3.53
CA GLN A 286 -13.52 -32.25 -4.43
C GLN A 286 -15.05 -32.13 -4.50
N HIS A 287 -15.56 -30.92 -4.24
CA HIS A 287 -16.98 -30.62 -4.35
C HIS A 287 -17.31 -29.57 -5.42
N TYR A 288 -16.42 -28.61 -5.63
CA TYR A 288 -16.62 -27.55 -6.63
C TYR A 288 -15.32 -27.30 -7.40
N GLN A 289 -15.46 -27.00 -8.69
CA GLN A 289 -14.35 -26.66 -9.58
C GLN A 289 -14.75 -25.48 -10.46
N SER A 290 -13.82 -24.59 -10.71
CA SER A 290 -13.90 -23.49 -11.66
C SER A 290 -12.69 -23.54 -12.59
N GLY A 291 -12.91 -23.31 -13.89
CA GLY A 291 -11.86 -23.35 -14.90
C GLY A 291 -11.19 -24.72 -15.02
N LYS A 292 -9.88 -24.71 -15.30
CA LYS A 292 -9.02 -25.89 -15.40
C LYS A 292 -8.03 -25.88 -14.24
N PHE A 293 -8.51 -26.25 -13.05
CA PHE A 293 -7.61 -26.44 -11.91
C PHE A 293 -6.78 -27.73 -12.09
N PRO A 294 -5.45 -27.70 -11.89
CA PRO A 294 -4.58 -28.86 -12.09
C PRO A 294 -4.82 -29.95 -11.03
N ASP A 295 -4.69 -31.21 -11.44
CA ASP A 295 -4.77 -32.34 -10.51
C ASP A 295 -3.50 -32.40 -9.65
N ILE A 296 -3.65 -32.12 -8.35
CA ILE A 296 -2.57 -32.11 -7.37
C ILE A 296 -2.71 -33.27 -6.37
N SER A 297 -1.58 -33.82 -5.95
CA SER A 297 -1.53 -34.87 -4.93
C SER A 297 -1.95 -34.36 -3.55
N THR A 298 -2.37 -35.26 -2.67
CA THR A 298 -2.72 -34.94 -1.28
C THR A 298 -1.53 -34.38 -0.49
N GLU A 299 -0.31 -34.80 -0.81
CA GLU A 299 0.92 -34.28 -0.21
C GLU A 299 1.14 -32.81 -0.55
N ILE A 300 0.99 -32.44 -1.83
CA ILE A 300 1.07 -31.04 -2.28
C ILE A 300 -0.03 -30.22 -1.60
N ARG A 301 -1.27 -30.74 -1.52
CA ARG A 301 -2.37 -30.05 -0.83
C ARG A 301 -2.06 -29.77 0.63
N GLN A 302 -1.43 -30.71 1.35
CA GLN A 302 -0.98 -30.50 2.73
C GLN A 302 0.14 -29.45 2.82
N GLY A 303 1.09 -29.45 1.88
CA GLY A 303 2.13 -28.43 1.79
C GLY A 303 1.55 -27.03 1.59
N VAL A 304 0.58 -26.88 0.68
CA VAL A 304 -0.06 -25.59 0.34
C VAL A 304 -0.79 -24.98 1.54
N LEU A 305 -1.23 -25.78 2.52
CA LEU A 305 -1.83 -25.25 3.76
C LEU A 305 -0.87 -24.37 4.57
N THR A 306 0.44 -24.59 4.45
CA THR A 306 1.47 -23.86 5.19
C THR A 306 2.02 -22.67 4.39
N ALA A 307 2.31 -22.88 3.11
CA ALA A 307 2.83 -21.86 2.23
C ALA A 307 2.38 -22.11 0.78
N PRO A 308 2.21 -21.06 -0.04
CA PRO A 308 1.88 -21.22 -1.46
C PRO A 308 2.92 -22.09 -2.19
N PHE A 309 2.45 -22.98 -3.05
CA PHE A 309 3.31 -23.85 -3.85
C PHE A 309 3.40 -23.32 -5.28
N VAL A 310 4.59 -23.26 -5.86
CA VAL A 310 4.81 -22.84 -7.25
C VAL A 310 5.22 -24.07 -8.05
N MET A 311 4.46 -24.37 -9.11
CA MET A 311 4.76 -25.44 -10.06
C MET A 311 5.86 -25.02 -11.04
N GLU A 312 6.48 -26.00 -11.71
CA GLU A 312 7.52 -25.76 -12.73
C GLU A 312 7.03 -24.85 -13.87
N ASP A 313 5.74 -24.91 -14.22
CA ASP A 313 5.13 -24.10 -15.28
C ASP A 313 4.84 -22.64 -14.86
N GLY A 314 5.40 -22.14 -13.75
CA GLY A 314 5.15 -20.79 -13.24
C GLY A 314 3.75 -20.57 -12.65
N ILE A 315 3.01 -21.66 -12.40
CA ILE A 315 1.67 -21.61 -11.80
C ILE A 315 1.79 -21.70 -10.28
N ARG A 316 1.35 -20.66 -9.57
CA ARG A 316 1.29 -20.61 -8.11
C ARG A 316 -0.08 -21.08 -7.62
N ILE A 317 -0.07 -22.10 -6.77
CA ILE A 317 -1.24 -22.60 -6.06
C ILE A 317 -1.28 -21.97 -4.67
N SER A 318 -2.38 -21.31 -4.37
CA SER A 318 -2.65 -20.68 -3.08
C SER A 318 -3.85 -21.32 -2.39
N HIS A 319 -3.94 -21.11 -1.07
CA HIS A 319 -4.94 -21.74 -0.22
C HIS A 319 -5.64 -20.74 0.70
N MET A 320 -6.92 -21.01 0.98
CA MET A 320 -7.71 -20.33 2.00
C MET A 320 -8.67 -21.30 2.69
N TYR A 321 -8.84 -21.13 4.00
CA TYR A 321 -9.81 -21.91 4.78
C TYR A 321 -11.24 -21.38 4.63
N ILE A 322 -12.20 -22.28 4.39
CA ILE A 322 -13.63 -21.97 4.33
C ILE A 322 -14.39 -22.78 5.38
N ARG A 323 -15.54 -22.28 5.86
CA ARG A 323 -16.43 -23.04 6.72
C ARG A 323 -16.88 -24.33 6.03
N GLY A 324 -16.24 -25.44 6.38
CA GLY A 324 -16.54 -26.78 5.87
C GLY A 324 -15.43 -27.41 5.04
N GLY A 325 -14.31 -26.74 4.79
CA GLY A 325 -13.20 -27.29 4.01
C GLY A 325 -12.19 -26.24 3.54
N HIS A 326 -11.69 -26.39 2.33
CA HIS A 326 -10.58 -25.61 1.78
C HIS A 326 -10.89 -25.08 0.38
N LEU A 327 -10.39 -23.89 0.06
CA LEU A 327 -10.35 -23.35 -1.30
C LEU A 327 -8.91 -23.31 -1.77
N PHE A 328 -8.66 -23.90 -2.93
CA PHE A 328 -7.41 -23.80 -3.67
C PHE A 328 -7.67 -23.01 -4.95
N TRP A 329 -6.74 -22.14 -5.33
CA TRP A 329 -6.79 -21.46 -6.62
C TRP A 329 -5.39 -21.32 -7.19
N THR A 330 -5.32 -21.21 -8.52
CA THR A 330 -4.06 -21.04 -9.23
C THR A 330 -3.95 -19.65 -9.84
N GLU A 331 -2.75 -19.09 -9.80
CA GLU A 331 -2.35 -17.84 -10.44
C GLU A 331 -1.13 -18.11 -11.32
N ASP A 332 -1.14 -17.60 -12.54
CA ASP A 332 0.03 -17.64 -13.41
C ASP A 332 0.97 -16.50 -13.02
N ILE A 333 2.15 -16.86 -12.52
CA ILE A 333 3.21 -15.93 -12.11
C ILE A 333 4.46 -16.05 -12.99
N SER A 334 4.39 -16.77 -14.13
CA SER A 334 5.54 -17.03 -15.00
C SER A 334 6.26 -15.73 -15.38
N LEU A 335 5.49 -14.72 -15.82
CA LEU A 335 6.02 -13.42 -16.19
C LEU A 335 6.71 -12.68 -15.02
N LEU A 336 6.26 -12.89 -13.78
CA LEU A 336 6.91 -12.30 -12.61
C LEU A 336 8.20 -13.03 -12.24
N VAL A 337 8.25 -14.35 -12.44
CA VAL A 337 9.46 -15.14 -12.23
C VAL A 337 10.53 -14.73 -13.24
N ASP A 338 10.19 -14.62 -14.53
CA ASP A 338 11.10 -14.18 -15.59
C ASP A 338 11.69 -12.79 -15.28
N GLN A 339 10.83 -11.82 -14.92
CA GLN A 339 11.28 -10.48 -14.54
C GLN A 339 12.20 -10.47 -13.32
N TYR A 340 11.99 -11.38 -12.36
CA TYR A 340 12.83 -11.48 -11.19
C TYR A 340 14.22 -12.04 -11.54
N GLU A 341 14.29 -13.01 -12.45
CA GLU A 341 15.55 -13.54 -12.96
C GLU A 341 16.33 -12.46 -13.73
N ASP A 342 15.67 -11.70 -14.61
CA ASP A 342 16.29 -10.57 -15.33
C ASP A 342 16.90 -9.53 -14.37
N ILE A 343 16.16 -9.17 -13.30
CA ILE A 343 16.65 -8.22 -12.29
C ILE A 343 17.86 -8.79 -11.55
N LYS A 344 17.86 -10.08 -11.25
CA LYS A 344 18.96 -10.74 -10.56
C LYS A 344 20.22 -10.75 -11.43
N GLU A 345 20.10 -11.05 -12.72
CA GLU A 345 21.21 -11.00 -13.67
C GLU A 345 21.78 -9.57 -13.78
N GLN A 346 20.91 -8.56 -13.92
CA GLN A 346 21.34 -7.15 -13.95
C GLN A 346 22.06 -6.73 -12.67
N GLN A 347 21.61 -7.22 -11.50
CA GLN A 347 22.24 -6.93 -10.22
C GLN A 347 23.66 -7.51 -10.16
N GLU A 348 23.85 -8.74 -10.65
CA GLU A 348 25.16 -9.38 -10.72
C GLU A 348 26.09 -8.62 -11.70
N GLU A 349 25.60 -8.26 -12.90
CA GLU A 349 26.36 -7.49 -13.88
C GLU A 349 26.80 -6.11 -13.33
N LEU A 350 25.88 -5.39 -12.67
CA LEU A 350 26.18 -4.09 -12.06
C LEU A 350 27.21 -4.21 -10.94
N LYS A 351 27.17 -5.28 -10.15
CA LYS A 351 28.15 -5.52 -9.09
C LYS A 351 29.55 -5.74 -9.66
N GLU A 352 29.67 -6.49 -10.74
CA GLU A 352 30.94 -6.71 -11.44
C GLU A 352 31.47 -5.41 -12.06
N LYS A 353 30.61 -4.64 -12.76
CA LYS A 353 30.98 -3.33 -13.34
C LYS A 353 31.47 -2.35 -12.28
N ASN A 354 30.79 -2.26 -11.14
CA ASN A 354 31.20 -1.38 -10.04
C ASN A 354 32.57 -1.77 -9.47
N LEU A 355 32.83 -3.08 -9.31
CA LEU A 355 34.13 -3.56 -8.85
C LEU A 355 35.24 -3.21 -9.84
N LEU A 356 34.98 -3.35 -11.14
CA LEU A 356 35.94 -2.98 -12.19
C LEU A 356 36.20 -1.47 -12.20
N LEU A 357 35.14 -0.66 -12.13
CA LEU A 357 35.22 0.80 -12.08
C LEU A 357 36.03 1.28 -10.88
N GLN A 358 35.86 0.66 -9.71
CA GLN A 358 36.65 1.00 -8.52
C GLN A 358 38.14 0.70 -8.73
N LYS A 359 38.47 -0.41 -9.39
CA LYS A 359 39.86 -0.75 -9.73
C LYS A 359 40.45 0.22 -10.76
N THR A 360 39.70 0.61 -11.79
CA THR A 360 40.17 1.59 -12.79
C THR A 360 40.42 2.95 -12.14
N TYR A 361 39.53 3.44 -11.28
CA TYR A 361 39.75 4.68 -10.52
C TYR A 361 41.02 4.62 -9.68
N GLN A 362 41.28 3.52 -8.97
CA GLN A 362 42.49 3.36 -8.18
C GLN A 362 43.76 3.36 -9.06
N GLN A 363 43.71 2.72 -10.23
CA GLN A 363 44.82 2.72 -11.18
C GLN A 363 45.04 4.10 -11.79
N GLU A 364 43.98 4.80 -12.19
CA GLU A 364 44.07 6.16 -12.71
C GLU A 364 44.62 7.13 -11.67
N ALA A 365 44.19 7.05 -10.40
CA ALA A 365 44.73 7.89 -9.33
C ALA A 365 46.24 7.66 -9.13
N LYS A 366 46.69 6.40 -9.14
CA LYS A 366 48.12 6.05 -9.09
C LYS A 366 48.87 6.60 -10.30
N ARG A 367 48.30 6.45 -11.50
CA ARG A 367 48.88 6.95 -12.75
C ARG A 367 49.03 8.46 -12.74
N ARG A 368 47.99 9.21 -12.38
CA ARG A 368 48.04 10.68 -12.27
C ARG A 368 49.10 11.14 -11.26
N LYS A 369 49.23 10.45 -10.12
CA LYS A 369 50.28 10.77 -9.14
C LYS A 369 51.69 10.59 -9.70
N ILE A 370 51.93 9.52 -10.47
CA ILE A 370 53.22 9.26 -11.12
C ILE A 370 53.48 10.28 -12.24
N GLU A 371 52.47 10.59 -13.06
CA GLU A 371 52.56 11.60 -14.12
C GLU A 371 52.93 12.97 -13.55
N GLU A 372 52.33 13.38 -12.44
CA GLU A 372 52.65 14.65 -11.78
C GLU A 372 54.05 14.65 -11.16
N GLN A 373 54.45 13.55 -10.51
CA GLN A 373 55.82 13.41 -10.00
C GLN A 373 56.87 13.53 -11.10
N ASN A 374 56.64 12.89 -12.25
CA ASN A 374 57.54 12.98 -13.40
C ASN A 374 57.55 14.40 -14.00
N ARG A 375 56.40 15.08 -14.06
CA ARG A 375 56.30 16.48 -14.51
C ARG A 375 57.17 17.39 -13.65
N LEU A 376 57.04 17.31 -12.32
CA LEU A 376 57.82 18.11 -11.37
C LEU A 376 59.31 17.78 -11.44
N LEU A 377 59.69 16.51 -11.57
CA LEU A 377 61.08 16.10 -11.71
C LEU A 377 61.72 16.71 -12.97
N ASN A 378 61.05 16.60 -14.11
CA ASN A 378 61.53 17.16 -15.38
C ASN A 378 61.67 18.68 -15.30
N LEU A 379 60.72 19.36 -14.65
CA LEU A 379 60.78 20.81 -14.43
C LEU A 379 62.02 21.19 -13.61
N ILE A 380 62.25 20.55 -12.46
CA ILE A 380 63.40 20.80 -11.61
C ILE A 380 64.70 20.58 -12.39
N GLN A 381 64.84 19.42 -13.06
CA GLN A 381 66.03 19.10 -13.85
C GLN A 381 66.33 20.15 -14.91
N SER A 382 65.31 20.61 -15.64
CA SER A 382 65.48 21.62 -16.70
C SER A 382 65.98 22.97 -16.16
N GLN A 383 65.54 23.37 -14.96
CA GLN A 383 65.89 24.66 -14.37
C GLN A 383 67.22 24.64 -13.60
N THR A 384 67.65 23.48 -13.10
CA THR A 384 68.91 23.34 -12.35
C THR A 384 70.08 22.79 -13.17
N ALA A 385 69.90 22.57 -14.47
CA ALA A 385 70.90 21.94 -15.33
C ALA A 385 72.25 22.69 -15.33
N GLY A 386 72.21 24.03 -15.40
CA GLY A 386 73.42 24.86 -15.43
C GLY A 386 74.27 24.75 -14.15
N GLN A 387 73.63 24.79 -12.98
CA GLN A 387 74.33 24.65 -11.70
C GLN A 387 74.85 23.23 -11.47
N LEU A 388 74.16 22.19 -11.95
CA LEU A 388 74.67 20.82 -11.92
C LEU A 388 75.91 20.66 -12.79
N GLU A 389 75.92 21.30 -13.97
CA GLU A 389 77.09 21.34 -14.84
C GLU A 389 78.26 22.07 -14.16
N LEU A 390 78.00 23.21 -13.52
CA LEU A 390 78.99 23.99 -12.76
C LEU A 390 79.63 23.15 -11.62
N ILE A 391 78.82 22.46 -10.82
CA ILE A 391 79.33 21.53 -9.79
C ILE A 391 80.15 20.42 -10.43
N SER A 392 79.73 19.86 -11.56
CA SER A 392 80.49 18.82 -12.26
C SER A 392 81.85 19.32 -12.76
N CYS A 393 81.95 20.61 -13.14
CA CYS A 393 83.20 21.25 -13.52
C CYS A 393 84.11 21.42 -12.30
N PHE A 394 83.59 21.95 -11.19
CA PHE A 394 84.36 22.07 -9.95
C PHE A 394 84.83 20.72 -9.42
N MET A 395 84.00 19.67 -9.49
CA MET A 395 84.42 18.31 -9.09
C MET A 395 85.56 17.78 -9.97
N ARG A 396 85.49 17.98 -11.29
CA ARG A 396 86.56 17.61 -12.22
C ARG A 396 87.87 18.37 -11.99
N GLU A 397 87.79 19.63 -11.59
CA GLU A 397 88.98 20.43 -11.22
C GLU A 397 89.55 20.02 -9.86
N LEU A 398 88.67 19.71 -8.91
CA LEU A 398 89.04 19.24 -7.57
C LEU A 398 89.78 17.90 -7.63
N GLU A 399 89.36 16.98 -8.50
CA GLU A 399 90.04 15.70 -8.75
C GLU A 399 91.46 15.85 -9.35
N LYS A 400 91.73 16.93 -10.09
CA LYS A 400 93.02 17.17 -10.76
C LYS A 400 94.02 17.94 -9.91
N THR A 401 93.58 18.52 -8.80
CA THR A 401 94.36 19.49 -8.04
C THR A 401 95.12 18.83 -6.89
N GLU A 402 96.44 19.02 -6.85
CA GLU A 402 97.29 18.52 -5.75
C GLU A 402 97.54 19.56 -4.64
N SER A 403 97.16 20.82 -4.87
CA SER A 403 97.29 21.92 -3.89
C SER A 403 96.12 21.94 -2.91
N LYS A 404 96.44 21.91 -1.61
CA LYS A 404 95.46 21.95 -0.53
C LYS A 404 94.61 23.24 -0.55
N ASP A 405 95.21 24.38 -0.85
CA ASP A 405 94.51 25.68 -0.83
C ASP A 405 93.49 25.80 -1.97
N VAL A 406 93.80 25.22 -3.13
CA VAL A 406 92.89 25.19 -4.29
C VAL A 406 91.79 24.15 -4.08
N TYR A 407 92.10 23.02 -3.44
CA TYR A 407 91.13 22.01 -3.03
C TYR A 407 90.07 22.57 -2.06
N GLU A 408 90.50 23.24 -0.99
CA GLU A 408 89.59 23.83 0.00
C GLU A 408 88.70 24.92 -0.64
N ARG A 409 89.25 25.72 -1.55
CA ARG A 409 88.50 26.73 -2.31
C ARG A 409 87.43 26.11 -3.23
N LEU A 410 87.79 25.10 -4.02
CA LEU A 410 86.85 24.41 -4.92
C LEU A 410 85.74 23.70 -4.13
N LEU A 411 86.08 23.12 -2.97
CA LEU A 411 85.10 22.51 -2.08
C LEU A 411 84.11 23.56 -1.53
N GLY A 412 84.60 24.72 -1.11
CA GLY A 412 83.76 25.85 -0.70
C GLY A 412 82.80 26.28 -1.81
N GLN A 413 83.28 26.39 -3.05
CA GLN A 413 82.47 26.74 -4.21
C GLN A 413 81.37 25.70 -4.51
N ILE A 414 81.69 24.41 -4.43
CA ILE A 414 80.70 23.32 -4.55
C ILE A 414 79.62 23.43 -3.47
N VAL A 415 80.00 23.76 -2.23
CA VAL A 415 79.03 23.92 -1.13
C VAL A 415 78.10 25.11 -1.37
N VAL A 416 78.61 26.23 -1.89
CA VAL A 416 77.78 27.40 -2.22
C VAL A 416 76.74 27.05 -3.29
N VAL A 417 77.18 26.52 -4.43
CA VAL A 417 76.28 26.15 -5.55
C VAL A 417 75.32 25.02 -5.13
N GLY A 418 75.78 24.07 -4.31
CA GLY A 418 74.95 23.01 -3.75
C GLY A 418 73.88 23.54 -2.78
N THR A 419 74.19 24.59 -2.02
CA THR A 419 73.24 25.25 -1.12
C THR A 419 72.15 25.95 -1.91
N TYR A 420 72.51 26.67 -2.98
CA TYR A 420 71.55 27.25 -3.90
C TYR A 420 70.66 26.19 -4.55
N LEU A 421 71.23 25.10 -5.08
CA LEU A 421 70.45 24.00 -5.68
C LEU A 421 69.42 23.41 -4.70
N LYS A 422 69.85 23.19 -3.45
CA LYS A 422 68.98 22.69 -2.39
C LYS A 422 67.82 23.65 -2.13
N ARG A 423 68.10 24.95 -2.00
CA ARG A 423 67.10 25.97 -1.71
C ARG A 423 66.17 26.25 -2.89
N ARG A 424 66.72 26.35 -4.10
CA ARG A 424 65.97 26.51 -5.35
C ARG A 424 64.99 25.37 -5.58
N LYS A 425 65.43 24.12 -5.36
CA LYS A 425 64.54 22.95 -5.42
C LYS A 425 63.39 23.05 -4.41
N ASN A 426 63.69 23.45 -3.17
CA ASN A 426 62.67 23.60 -2.15
C ASN A 426 61.64 24.67 -2.54
N PHE A 427 62.08 25.84 -3.03
CA PHE A 427 61.17 26.89 -3.50
C PHE A 427 60.26 26.41 -4.64
N LEU A 428 60.80 25.70 -5.63
CA LEU A 428 59.99 25.16 -6.73
C LEU A 428 58.95 24.14 -6.25
N LEU A 429 59.30 23.31 -5.27
CA LEU A 429 58.36 22.35 -4.68
C LEU A 429 57.24 23.03 -3.91
N THR A 430 57.53 24.11 -3.18
CA THR A 430 56.52 24.90 -2.45
C THR A 430 55.55 25.57 -3.42
N ILE A 431 56.04 26.19 -4.50
CA ILE A 431 55.20 26.87 -5.51
C ILE A 431 54.20 25.90 -6.18
N HIS A 432 54.63 24.66 -6.45
CA HIS A 432 53.79 23.68 -7.15
C HIS A 432 52.96 22.80 -6.21
N ASN A 433 52.99 23.06 -4.91
CA ASN A 433 52.18 22.35 -3.93
C ASN A 433 50.90 23.13 -3.63
N GLU A 434 49.76 22.66 -4.14
CA GLU A 434 48.45 23.31 -3.98
C GLU A 434 48.01 23.50 -2.51
N ASN A 435 48.64 22.80 -1.56
CA ASN A 435 48.31 22.83 -0.14
C ASN A 435 49.26 23.69 0.73
N GLN A 436 50.30 24.32 0.17
CA GLN A 436 51.24 25.14 0.93
C GLN A 436 50.99 26.63 0.72
N GLU A 437 51.35 27.43 1.73
CA GLU A 437 51.34 28.89 1.65
C GLU A 437 52.34 29.36 0.58
N LEU A 438 52.00 30.45 -0.11
CA LEU A 438 52.85 31.14 -1.09
C LEU A 438 54.21 31.49 -0.45
N LEU A 439 55.27 31.56 -1.25
CA LEU A 439 56.61 31.92 -0.78
C LEU A 439 56.62 33.32 -0.19
N GLY A 440 57.16 33.43 1.03
CA GLY A 440 57.21 34.68 1.77
C GLY A 440 58.57 35.36 1.77
N ALA A 441 58.62 36.54 2.40
CA ALA A 441 59.89 37.21 2.71
C ALA A 441 60.79 36.36 3.63
N ASP A 442 60.18 35.57 4.52
CA ASP A 442 60.89 34.69 5.43
C ASP A 442 61.63 33.56 4.69
N ASP A 443 61.05 33.02 3.61
CA ASP A 443 61.70 32.01 2.75
C ASP A 443 62.93 32.59 2.05
N LEU A 444 62.83 33.82 1.54
CA LEU A 444 63.96 34.55 0.95
C LEU A 444 65.05 34.82 1.99
N ILE A 445 64.67 35.29 3.18
CA ILE A 445 65.59 35.53 4.30
C ILE A 445 66.33 34.25 4.66
N GLN A 446 65.62 33.12 4.77
CA GLN A 446 66.24 31.84 5.09
C GLN A 446 67.16 31.35 3.97
N GLY A 447 66.76 31.52 2.70
CA GLY A 447 67.60 31.17 1.55
C GLY A 447 68.90 31.99 1.51
N LEU A 448 68.81 33.30 1.70
CA LEU A 448 69.98 34.19 1.76
C LEU A 448 70.85 33.89 2.97
N ALA A 449 70.26 33.61 4.14
CA ALA A 449 71.01 33.27 5.34
C ALA A 449 71.88 32.01 5.15
N GLU A 450 71.32 30.97 4.53
CA GLU A 450 72.07 29.74 4.24
C GLU A 450 73.16 29.97 3.18
N SER A 451 72.86 30.68 2.09
CA SER A 451 73.86 30.96 1.06
C SER A 451 74.97 31.90 1.55
N CYS A 452 74.66 32.93 2.35
CA CYS A 452 75.67 33.77 3.00
C CYS A 452 76.53 32.98 3.98
N SER A 453 75.94 32.03 4.70
CA SER A 453 76.69 31.13 5.58
C SER A 453 77.64 30.22 4.80
N ALA A 454 77.22 29.73 3.63
CA ALA A 454 78.08 28.95 2.74
C ALA A 454 79.25 29.79 2.18
N LEU A 455 79.02 31.07 1.87
CA LEU A 455 80.08 31.96 1.36
C LEU A 455 81.21 32.22 2.35
N MET A 456 80.93 32.15 3.66
CA MET A 456 81.99 32.24 4.68
C MET A 456 83.04 31.13 4.55
N LEU A 457 82.66 29.96 4.01
CA LEU A 457 83.60 28.86 3.74
C LEU A 457 84.60 29.20 2.62
N CYS A 458 84.26 30.13 1.74
CA CYS A 458 85.13 30.66 0.70
C CYS A 458 85.97 31.86 1.18
N HIS A 459 86.00 32.15 2.48
CA HIS A 459 86.60 33.34 3.09
C HIS A 459 86.00 34.68 2.62
N ILE A 460 84.78 34.67 2.08
CA ILE A 460 84.06 35.86 1.66
C ILE A 460 83.13 36.29 2.80
N ARG A 461 83.24 37.55 3.25
CA ARG A 461 82.33 38.08 4.27
C ARG A 461 80.98 38.38 3.61
N ALA A 462 79.93 37.68 3.99
CA ALA A 462 78.60 37.84 3.41
C ALA A 462 77.60 38.34 4.46
N LEU A 463 76.88 39.42 4.13
CA LEU A 463 75.83 40.00 4.96
C LEU A 463 74.59 40.21 4.09
N TYR A 464 73.41 40.15 4.69
CA TYR A 464 72.16 40.41 3.99
C TYR A 464 71.22 41.29 4.82
N TYR A 465 70.37 42.06 4.15
CA TYR A 465 69.30 42.83 4.77
C TYR A 465 68.07 42.85 3.88
N VAL A 466 66.95 42.34 4.39
CA VAL A 466 65.69 42.26 3.65
C VAL A 466 64.64 43.05 4.42
N ASN A 467 64.09 44.10 3.80
CA ASN A 467 62.96 44.86 4.36
C ASN A 467 61.93 45.15 3.27
N VAL A 468 60.81 44.44 3.34
CA VAL A 468 59.75 44.43 2.31
C VAL A 468 58.36 44.72 2.91
N SER A 469 58.29 45.08 4.20
CA SER A 469 57.02 45.44 4.84
C SER A 469 56.50 46.77 4.28
N PRO A 470 55.23 46.89 3.81
CA PRO A 470 54.06 46.05 4.11
C PRO A 470 53.52 45.17 2.96
N LEU A 471 54.25 44.95 1.86
CA LEU A 471 53.74 44.18 0.71
C LEU A 471 54.05 42.68 0.82
N VAL A 472 53.13 41.85 0.31
CA VAL A 472 53.36 40.41 0.13
C VAL A 472 54.21 40.21 -1.13
N LEU A 473 55.39 39.60 -1.00
CA LEU A 473 56.19 39.18 -2.17
C LEU A 473 55.46 38.08 -2.92
N HIS A 474 55.41 38.16 -4.24
CA HIS A 474 54.96 37.03 -5.05
C HIS A 474 56.08 36.00 -5.22
N ASP A 475 55.71 34.72 -5.39
CA ASP A 475 56.64 33.61 -5.61
C ASP A 475 57.70 33.91 -6.68
N VAL A 476 57.27 34.54 -7.77
CA VAL A 476 58.13 34.90 -8.90
C VAL A 476 59.21 35.91 -8.48
N ASP A 477 58.89 36.85 -7.59
CA ASP A 477 59.81 37.89 -7.14
C ASP A 477 60.83 37.33 -6.15
N VAL A 478 60.42 36.44 -5.25
CA VAL A 478 61.32 35.69 -4.36
C VAL A 478 62.34 34.89 -5.17
N LEU A 479 61.86 34.15 -6.18
CA LEU A 479 62.72 33.38 -7.08
C LEU A 479 63.70 34.29 -7.85
N LYS A 480 63.21 35.39 -8.44
CA LYS A 480 64.05 36.36 -9.16
C LYS A 480 65.13 36.97 -8.26
N CYS A 481 64.80 37.31 -7.02
CA CYS A 481 65.76 37.85 -6.05
C CYS A 481 66.88 36.86 -5.74
N TYR A 482 66.49 35.62 -5.45
CA TYR A 482 67.45 34.57 -5.08
C TYR A 482 68.32 34.14 -6.27
N ASP A 483 67.75 34.06 -7.47
CA ASP A 483 68.50 33.77 -8.71
C ASP A 483 69.48 34.90 -9.05
N TYR A 484 69.14 36.15 -8.72
CA TYR A 484 70.04 37.28 -8.90
C TYR A 484 71.21 37.25 -7.92
N PHE A 485 70.95 36.90 -6.65
CA PHE A 485 71.99 36.67 -5.66
C PHE A 485 72.96 35.57 -6.10
N GLU A 486 72.43 34.43 -6.57
CA GLU A 486 73.27 33.32 -7.02
C GLU A 486 74.08 33.71 -8.25
N TRP A 487 73.46 34.32 -9.25
CA TRP A 487 74.17 34.77 -10.44
C TRP A 487 75.32 35.73 -10.11
N LEU A 488 75.10 36.71 -9.22
CA LEU A 488 76.17 37.62 -8.78
C LEU A 488 77.31 36.87 -8.09
N THR A 489 76.95 35.89 -7.25
CA THR A 489 77.90 35.06 -6.54
C THR A 489 78.73 34.20 -7.51
N GLU A 490 78.09 33.56 -8.49
CA GLU A 490 78.73 32.77 -9.54
C GLU A 490 79.75 33.58 -10.36
N GLN A 491 79.41 34.81 -10.74
CA GLN A 491 80.31 35.67 -11.53
C GLN A 491 81.52 36.19 -10.74
N LEU A 492 81.39 36.29 -9.41
CA LEU A 492 82.33 36.99 -8.53
C LEU A 492 83.09 36.09 -7.54
N PHE A 493 82.89 34.77 -7.58
CA PHE A 493 83.47 33.78 -6.64
C PHE A 493 84.93 33.98 -6.21
N ASN A 494 85.81 34.43 -7.12
CA ASN A 494 87.24 34.62 -6.85
C ASN A 494 87.69 36.09 -6.89
N LYS A 495 86.72 37.01 -6.94
CA LYS A 495 86.96 38.43 -7.21
C LYS A 495 86.35 39.33 -6.15
N MET A 496 85.71 38.79 -5.11
CA MET A 496 85.11 39.58 -4.03
C MET A 496 85.61 39.14 -2.67
N ASP A 497 85.85 40.11 -1.79
CA ASP A 497 86.25 39.88 -0.39
C ASP A 497 85.05 40.01 0.57
N MET A 498 84.05 40.81 0.18
CA MET A 498 82.83 41.04 0.95
C MET A 498 81.64 41.30 0.01
N ILE A 499 80.48 40.75 0.36
CA ILE A 499 79.19 41.02 -0.27
C ILE A 499 78.14 41.39 0.78
N PHE A 500 77.50 42.54 0.61
CA PHE A 500 76.34 42.95 1.40
C PHE A 500 75.13 43.09 0.49
N PHE A 501 74.24 42.10 0.58
CA PHE A 501 73.06 41.99 -0.29
C PHE A 501 71.82 42.58 0.39
N ARG A 502 71.32 43.68 -0.15
CA ARG A 502 70.20 44.42 0.43
C ARG A 502 69.00 44.43 -0.51
N VAL A 503 67.86 43.99 0.00
CA VAL A 503 66.58 43.96 -0.71
C VAL A 503 65.60 44.91 -0.01
N VAL A 504 65.17 45.96 -0.72
CA VAL A 504 64.27 46.99 -0.19
C VAL A 504 63.21 47.35 -1.22
N MET A 505 62.00 47.64 -0.76
CA MET A 505 60.94 48.22 -1.61
C MET A 505 61.06 49.74 -1.65
N LEU A 506 61.11 50.31 -2.86
CA LEU A 506 61.09 51.75 -3.11
C LEU A 506 60.05 52.05 -4.20
N GLU A 507 59.08 52.94 -3.92
CA GLU A 507 58.04 53.37 -4.87
C GLU A 507 57.36 52.19 -5.60
N GLU A 508 56.86 51.22 -4.84
CA GLU A 508 56.19 49.99 -5.35
C GLU A 508 57.04 49.06 -6.23
N ASN A 509 58.35 49.32 -6.35
CA ASN A 509 59.29 48.45 -7.08
C ASN A 509 60.28 47.79 -6.13
N LEU A 510 60.60 46.53 -6.39
CA LEU A 510 61.59 45.81 -5.61
C LEU A 510 62.98 46.16 -6.11
N MET A 511 63.76 46.79 -5.24
CA MET A 511 65.11 47.25 -5.51
C MET A 511 66.11 46.37 -4.77
N ILE A 512 67.02 45.77 -5.53
CA ILE A 512 68.17 45.07 -4.99
C ILE A 512 69.36 46.02 -5.08
N SER A 513 70.01 46.24 -3.95
CA SER A 513 71.26 46.97 -3.82
C SER A 513 72.31 46.04 -3.22
N VAL A 514 73.45 45.88 -3.88
CA VAL A 514 74.52 44.99 -3.44
C VAL A 514 75.80 45.81 -3.31
N HIS A 515 76.35 45.88 -2.10
CA HIS A 515 77.67 46.48 -1.89
C HIS A 515 78.71 45.37 -1.91
N ILE A 516 79.74 45.53 -2.74
CA ILE A 516 80.80 44.55 -2.94
C ILE A 516 82.16 45.20 -2.73
N VAL A 517 83.00 44.56 -1.92
CA VAL A 517 84.42 44.93 -1.79
C VAL A 517 85.23 44.03 -2.72
N SER A 518 85.87 44.63 -3.72
CA SER A 518 86.64 43.93 -4.75
C SER A 518 87.82 44.78 -5.22
N GLY A 519 88.99 44.15 -5.36
CA GLY A 519 90.16 44.73 -6.02
C GLY A 519 90.11 44.70 -7.56
N TYR A 520 89.04 44.16 -8.15
CA TYR A 520 88.86 44.02 -9.59
C TYR A 520 87.86 45.06 -10.13
N ASP A 521 87.96 45.39 -11.42
CA ASP A 521 87.03 46.27 -12.11
C ASP A 521 85.70 45.54 -12.39
N LEU A 522 84.70 45.77 -11.53
CA LEU A 522 83.40 45.10 -11.62
C LEU A 522 82.52 45.63 -12.75
N GLU A 523 82.75 46.86 -13.22
CA GLU A 523 81.96 47.48 -14.30
C GLU A 523 82.12 46.68 -15.60
N ARG A 524 83.35 46.25 -15.92
CA ARG A 524 83.65 45.39 -17.09
C ARG A 524 83.18 43.95 -16.95
N LEU A 525 83.08 43.44 -15.72
CA LEU A 525 82.73 42.04 -15.47
C LEU A 525 81.21 41.80 -15.50
N LEU A 526 80.44 42.84 -15.18
CA LEU A 526 78.99 42.78 -15.10
C LEU A 526 78.29 43.52 -16.27
N SER A 527 79.06 44.10 -17.19
CA SER A 527 78.56 44.74 -18.43
C SER A 527 77.95 43.70 -19.36
N GLY A 528 76.66 43.40 -19.18
CA GLY A 528 75.96 42.42 -20.02
C GLY A 528 74.55 42.05 -19.57
N ARG A 529 74.17 42.35 -18.32
CA ARG A 529 72.80 42.10 -17.84
C ARG A 529 71.93 43.37 -17.91
N PRO A 530 70.79 43.34 -18.62
CA PRO A 530 69.91 44.50 -18.69
C PRO A 530 69.34 44.86 -17.31
N GLY A 531 69.35 46.16 -16.98
CA GLY A 531 68.80 46.71 -15.73
C GLY A 531 69.73 46.68 -14.51
N THR A 532 70.96 46.17 -14.64
CA THR A 532 71.97 46.22 -13.56
C THR A 532 72.82 47.48 -13.73
N GLU A 533 72.73 48.40 -12.77
CA GLU A 533 73.55 49.60 -12.68
C GLU A 533 74.75 49.33 -11.75
N VAL A 534 75.97 49.58 -12.21
CA VAL A 534 77.19 49.38 -11.42
C VAL A 534 77.85 50.73 -11.21
N GLN A 535 78.06 51.11 -9.95
CA GLN A 535 78.68 52.36 -9.55
C GLN A 535 79.87 52.07 -8.63
N ARG A 536 81.01 52.72 -8.87
CA ARG A 536 82.17 52.66 -7.97
C ARG A 536 82.02 53.73 -6.89
N GLU A 537 82.01 53.32 -5.63
CA GLU A 537 81.89 54.24 -4.49
C GLU A 537 83.28 54.67 -3.98
N ASP A 538 84.24 53.74 -3.92
CA ASP A 538 85.62 53.98 -3.48
C ASP A 538 86.64 53.10 -4.23
N GLU A 539 87.95 53.19 -3.92
CA GLU A 539 89.01 52.45 -4.63
C GLU A 539 88.77 50.93 -4.71
N LYS A 540 88.12 50.33 -3.71
CA LYS A 540 87.80 48.90 -3.68
C LYS A 540 86.31 48.59 -3.43
N GLU A 541 85.46 49.61 -3.38
CA GLU A 541 84.04 49.46 -3.03
C GLU A 541 83.13 49.78 -4.22
N TRP A 542 82.17 48.88 -4.45
CA TRP A 542 81.27 48.92 -5.59
C TRP A 542 79.83 48.75 -5.12
N LEU A 543 78.93 49.58 -5.65
CA LEU A 543 77.49 49.46 -5.46
C LEU A 543 76.83 49.01 -6.75
N ILE A 544 76.13 47.88 -6.67
CA ILE A 544 75.34 47.33 -7.77
C ILE A 544 73.87 47.52 -7.43
N ARG A 545 73.10 48.08 -8.36
CA ARG A 545 71.64 48.23 -8.22
C ARG A 545 70.93 47.48 -9.32
N TRP A 546 69.89 46.75 -8.96
CA TRP A 546 69.01 46.09 -9.90
C TRP A 546 67.56 46.32 -9.50
N ARG A 547 66.78 46.86 -10.44
CA ARG A 547 65.33 47.06 -10.29
C ARG A 547 64.62 45.85 -10.88
N ILE A 548 63.86 45.15 -10.04
CA ILE A 548 62.95 44.11 -10.51
C ILE A 548 61.69 44.81 -11.01
N SER A 549 61.42 44.68 -12.31
CA SER A 549 60.15 45.05 -12.95
C SER A 549 59.18 43.89 -13.00
#